data_AF-A0A1M7CYL8-F1
#
_entry.id   AF-A0A1M7CYL8-F1
#
_cell.length_a   1.000
_cell.length_b   1.000
_cell.length_c   1.000
_cell.angle_alpha   90.00
_cell.angle_beta   90.00
_cell.angle_gamma   90.00
#
_symmetry.space_group_name_H-M   'P 1'
#
loop_
_entity.id
_entity.type
_entity.pdbx_description
1 polymer ?
#
loop_
_entity_poly.entity_id
_entity_poly.type
_entity_poly.pdbx_seq_one_letter_code
_entity_poly.pdbx_strand_id
1 'polypeptide(L)'
;MTEIEELQRRIVAALDRIGQGLEGREAAGDAGEVADLRQQLEDERLANAQLEERVRKLKSRQEAAQAEAESAREATAARLEKLDKELQSLRKANQQLRDNNVALREANAQGVGDPHLINKAMLAEIEGLRASRATDRAEADVILSELGKVLEASDGEDETRTEEA
;
A
#
# COMPACT_ATOMS: atom_id res chain seq x y z
N MET A 1 -92.30 6.62 27.21
CA MET A 1 -91.27 5.95 28.04
C MET A 1 -90.44 4.97 27.23
N THR A 2 -91.04 4.22 26.30
CA THR A 2 -90.36 3.29 25.37
C THR A 2 -89.33 3.94 24.43
N GLU A 3 -89.60 5.14 23.90
CA GLU A 3 -88.66 5.83 22.98
C GLU A 3 -87.34 6.23 23.67
N ILE A 4 -87.38 6.56 24.97
CA ILE A 4 -86.18 6.94 25.73
C ILE A 4 -85.29 5.72 25.97
N GLU A 5 -85.88 4.56 26.27
CA GLU A 5 -85.15 3.29 26.45
C GLU A 5 -84.52 2.82 25.13
N GLU A 6 -85.21 3.00 24.00
CA GLU A 6 -84.69 2.67 22.68
C GLU A 6 -83.52 3.58 22.29
N LEU A 7 -83.62 4.89 22.56
CA LEU A 7 -82.53 5.84 22.38
C LEU A 7 -81.33 5.51 23.28
N GLN A 8 -81.56 5.14 24.55
CA GLN A 8 -80.50 4.72 25.46
C GLN A 8 -79.78 3.46 24.98
N ARG A 9 -80.53 2.43 24.53
CA ARG A 9 -79.94 1.22 23.94
C ARG A 9 -79.10 1.54 22.70
N ARG A 10 -79.58 2.45 21.85
CA ARG A 10 -78.85 2.88 20.65
C ARG A 10 -77.59 3.67 20.97
N ILE A 11 -77.61 4.51 22.02
CA ILE A 11 -76.43 5.26 22.47
C ILE A 11 -75.39 4.31 23.07
N VAL A 12 -75.77 3.35 23.92
CA VAL A 12 -74.83 2.36 24.47
C VAL A 12 -74.20 1.54 23.35
N ALA A 13 -75.00 1.04 22.40
CA ALA A 13 -74.48 0.32 21.23
C ALA A 13 -73.56 1.19 20.33
N ALA A 14 -73.83 2.49 20.24
CA ALA A 14 -72.98 3.43 19.50
C ALA A 14 -71.66 3.70 20.25
N LEU A 15 -71.69 3.85 21.57
CA LEU A 15 -70.50 4.04 22.40
C LEU A 15 -69.62 2.79 22.41
N ASP A 16 -70.20 1.60 22.52
CA ASP A 16 -69.46 0.33 22.44
C ASP A 16 -68.79 0.17 21.07
N ARG A 17 -69.48 0.54 19.99
CA ARG A 17 -68.92 0.54 18.63
C ARG A 17 -67.79 1.56 18.48
N ILE A 18 -67.89 2.72 19.11
CA ILE A 18 -66.83 3.73 19.11
C ILE A 18 -65.62 3.24 19.92
N GLY A 19 -65.84 2.64 21.09
CA GLY A 19 -64.78 2.03 21.90
C GLY A 19 -64.01 0.96 21.14
N GLN A 20 -64.72 0.01 20.52
CA GLN A 20 -64.12 -1.02 19.66
C GLN A 20 -63.40 -0.43 18.44
N GLY A 21 -63.93 0.65 17.85
CA GLY A 21 -63.30 1.34 16.72
C GLY A 21 -62.03 2.10 17.10
N LEU A 22 -61.96 2.66 18.31
CA LEU A 22 -60.77 3.34 18.82
C LEU A 22 -59.68 2.34 19.19
N GLU A 23 -60.01 1.27 19.92
CA GLU A 23 -59.06 0.19 20.26
C GLU A 23 -58.50 -0.48 18.99
N GLY A 24 -59.35 -0.74 17.98
CA GLY A 24 -58.91 -1.30 16.71
C GLY A 24 -58.01 -0.35 15.90
N ARG A 25 -58.19 0.96 16.05
CA ARG A 25 -57.36 1.97 15.38
C ARG A 25 -56.01 2.15 16.05
N GLU A 26 -55.95 2.12 17.38
CA GLU A 26 -54.69 2.12 18.14
C GLU A 26 -53.89 0.86 17.86
N ALA A 27 -54.53 -0.33 17.90
CA ALA A 27 -53.87 -1.59 17.57
C ALA A 27 -53.39 -1.66 16.10
N ALA A 28 -54.14 -1.07 15.16
CA ALA A 28 -53.71 -0.96 13.77
C ALA A 28 -52.56 0.04 13.57
N GLY A 29 -52.55 1.14 14.34
CA GLY A 29 -51.45 2.11 14.37
C GLY A 29 -50.16 1.49 14.87
N ASP A 30 -50.19 0.83 16.03
CA ASP A 30 -49.04 0.12 16.60
C ASP A 30 -48.53 -0.99 15.67
N ALA A 31 -49.43 -1.74 15.02
CA ALA A 31 -49.03 -2.79 14.07
C ALA A 31 -48.33 -2.22 12.82
N GLY A 32 -48.76 -1.04 12.34
CA GLY A 32 -48.11 -0.32 11.24
C GLY A 32 -46.73 0.20 11.61
N GLU A 33 -46.61 0.86 12.75
CA GLU A 33 -45.33 1.39 13.25
C GLU A 33 -44.31 0.27 13.50
N VAL A 34 -44.73 -0.87 14.04
CA VAL A 34 -43.87 -2.04 14.23
C VAL A 34 -43.42 -2.63 12.89
N ALA A 35 -44.26 -2.62 11.85
CA ALA A 35 -43.88 -3.07 10.51
C ALA A 35 -42.84 -2.13 9.87
N ASP A 36 -43.05 -0.82 9.98
CA ASP A 36 -42.14 0.19 9.46
C ASP A 36 -40.77 0.14 10.16
N LEU A 37 -40.75 0.01 11.49
CA LEU A 37 -39.51 -0.14 12.27
C LEU A 37 -38.75 -1.43 11.92
N ARG A 38 -39.46 -2.53 11.63
CA ARG A 38 -38.83 -3.77 11.17
C ARG A 38 -38.20 -3.60 9.79
N GLN A 39 -38.89 -2.93 8.86
CA GLN A 39 -38.35 -2.64 7.55
C GLN A 39 -37.08 -1.79 7.65
N GLN A 40 -37.11 -0.71 8.44
CA GLN A 40 -35.93 0.14 8.68
C GLN A 40 -34.76 -0.64 9.30
N LEU A 41 -35.04 -1.54 10.24
CA LEU A 41 -34.03 -2.40 10.85
C LEU A 41 -33.39 -3.36 9.83
N GLU A 42 -34.19 -3.91 8.93
CA GLU A 42 -33.70 -4.78 7.85
C GLU A 42 -32.84 -3.99 6.84
N ASP A 43 -33.28 -2.80 6.46
CA ASP A 43 -32.55 -1.90 5.56
C ASP A 43 -31.21 -1.47 6.17
N GLU A 44 -31.19 -1.09 7.46
CA GLU A 44 -29.97 -0.75 8.20
C GLU A 44 -29.03 -1.94 8.36
N ARG A 45 -29.57 -3.15 8.60
CA ARG A 45 -28.75 -4.38 8.67
C ARG A 45 -28.11 -4.69 7.33
N LEU A 46 -28.83 -4.51 6.22
CA LEU A 46 -28.29 -4.68 4.87
C LEU A 46 -27.19 -3.65 4.59
N ALA A 47 -27.44 -2.37 4.91
CA ALA A 47 -26.46 -1.31 4.75
C ALA A 47 -25.19 -1.58 5.58
N ASN A 48 -25.35 -2.02 6.82
CA ASN A 48 -24.23 -2.37 7.69
C ASN A 48 -23.41 -3.53 7.13
N ALA A 49 -24.07 -4.62 6.68
CA ALA A 49 -23.37 -5.75 6.05
C ALA A 49 -22.56 -5.33 4.81
N GLN A 50 -23.11 -4.45 3.97
CA GLN A 50 -22.39 -3.91 2.81
C GLN A 50 -21.20 -3.03 3.22
N LEU A 51 -21.34 -2.22 4.26
CA LEU A 51 -20.25 -1.39 4.79
C LEU A 51 -19.16 -2.26 5.42
N GLU A 52 -19.50 -3.30 6.17
CA GLU A 52 -18.55 -4.25 6.73
C GLU A 52 -17.73 -4.95 5.63
N GLU A 53 -18.39 -5.39 4.55
CA GLU A 53 -17.71 -5.98 3.40
C GLU A 53 -16.77 -4.98 2.72
N ARG A 54 -17.23 -3.74 2.49
CA ARG A 54 -16.38 -2.66 1.94
C ARG A 54 -15.18 -2.38 2.82
N VAL A 55 -15.37 -2.27 4.13
CA VAL A 55 -14.29 -2.05 5.10
C VAL A 55 -13.32 -3.21 5.08
N ARG A 56 -13.80 -4.46 5.02
CA ARG A 56 -12.94 -5.64 4.91
C ARG A 56 -12.10 -5.62 3.65
N LYS A 57 -12.69 -5.28 2.49
CA LYS A 57 -11.99 -5.16 1.22
C LYS A 57 -10.95 -4.02 1.24
N LEU A 58 -11.30 -2.87 1.82
CA LEU A 58 -10.38 -1.75 1.98
C LEU A 58 -9.21 -2.10 2.91
N LYS A 59 -9.45 -2.75 4.04
CA LYS A 59 -8.40 -3.22 4.95
C LYS A 59 -7.45 -4.18 4.26
N SER A 60 -7.98 -5.17 3.55
CA SER A 60 -7.15 -6.12 2.80
C SER A 60 -6.29 -5.43 1.73
N ARG A 61 -6.83 -4.45 1.01
CA ARG A 61 -6.06 -3.63 0.05
C ARG A 61 -4.99 -2.79 0.74
N GLN A 62 -5.32 -2.19 1.88
CA GLN A 62 -4.38 -1.39 2.66
C GLN A 62 -3.23 -2.24 3.21
N GLU A 63 -3.53 -3.42 3.75
CA GLU A 63 -2.52 -4.37 4.24
C GLU A 63 -1.59 -4.82 3.11
N ALA A 64 -2.14 -5.13 1.93
CA ALA A 64 -1.35 -5.48 0.76
C ALA A 64 -0.44 -4.33 0.30
N ALA A 65 -0.98 -3.12 0.17
CA ALA A 65 -0.21 -1.94 -0.23
C ALA A 65 0.87 -1.58 0.81
N GLN A 66 0.57 -1.78 2.10
CA GLN A 66 1.55 -1.56 3.17
C GLN A 66 2.68 -2.59 3.10
N ALA A 67 2.38 -3.87 2.92
CA ALA A 67 3.39 -4.91 2.77
C ALA A 67 4.29 -4.67 1.54
N GLU A 68 3.72 -4.24 0.42
CA GLU A 68 4.46 -3.87 -0.78
C GLU A 68 5.38 -2.66 -0.54
N ALA A 69 4.86 -1.61 0.12
CA ALA A 69 5.66 -0.43 0.46
C ALA A 69 6.79 -0.74 1.44
N GLU A 70 6.58 -1.64 2.41
CA GLU A 70 7.61 -2.11 3.34
C GLU A 70 8.70 -2.89 2.59
N SER A 71 8.31 -3.84 1.73
CA SER A 71 9.25 -4.58 0.87
C SER A 71 10.08 -3.67 -0.04
N ALA A 72 9.45 -2.67 -0.68
CA ALA A 72 10.14 -1.70 -1.52
C ALA A 72 11.14 -0.85 -0.72
N ARG A 73 10.81 -0.48 0.52
CA ARG A 73 11.71 0.25 1.43
C ARG A 73 12.91 -0.60 1.82
N GLU A 74 12.70 -1.87 2.17
CA GLU A 74 13.79 -2.80 2.51
C GLU A 74 14.72 -3.02 1.31
N ALA A 75 14.18 -3.24 0.11
CA ALA A 75 14.96 -3.38 -1.10
C ALA A 75 15.79 -2.12 -1.41
N THR A 76 15.21 -0.93 -1.20
CA THR A 76 15.92 0.34 -1.39
C THR A 76 17.03 0.52 -0.35
N ALA A 77 16.78 0.20 0.92
CA ALA A 77 17.78 0.25 1.98
C ALA A 77 18.96 -0.68 1.69
N ALA A 78 18.70 -1.91 1.24
CA ALA A 78 19.74 -2.85 0.84
C ALA A 78 20.58 -2.36 -0.35
N ARG A 79 19.94 -1.73 -1.36
CA ARG A 79 20.66 -1.11 -2.49
C ARG A 79 21.56 0.04 -2.02
N LEU A 80 21.09 0.88 -1.11
CA LEU A 80 21.88 1.99 -0.54
C LEU A 80 23.07 1.48 0.27
N GLU A 81 22.90 0.43 1.08
CA GLU A 81 24.01 -0.17 1.84
C GLU A 81 25.08 -0.76 0.90
N LYS A 82 24.66 -1.43 -0.17
CA LYS A 82 25.56 -1.95 -1.19
C LYS A 82 26.35 -0.82 -1.87
N LEU A 83 25.67 0.26 -2.26
CA LEU A 83 26.30 1.42 -2.88
C LEU A 83 27.31 2.10 -1.94
N ASP A 84 26.99 2.24 -0.65
CA ASP A 84 27.92 2.82 0.31
C ASP A 84 29.21 1.98 0.44
N LYS A 85 29.08 0.64 0.52
CA LYS A 85 30.24 -0.27 0.54
C LYS A 85 31.10 -0.16 -0.72
N GLU A 86 30.46 -0.04 -1.88
CA GLU A 86 31.15 0.13 -3.17
C GLU A 86 31.88 1.48 -3.22
N LEU A 87 31.25 2.57 -2.78
CA LEU A 87 31.87 3.91 -2.70
C LEU A 87 33.05 3.95 -1.72
N GLN A 88 32.93 3.30 -0.56
CA GLN A 88 34.03 3.17 0.39
C GLN A 88 35.21 2.39 -0.22
N SER A 89 34.93 1.31 -0.93
CA SER A 89 35.94 0.50 -1.62
C SER A 89 36.65 1.30 -2.72
N LEU A 90 35.90 2.07 -3.51
CA LEU A 90 36.43 2.95 -4.55
C LEU A 90 37.31 4.06 -3.97
N ARG A 91 36.89 4.68 -2.85
CA ARG A 91 37.70 5.69 -2.14
C ARG A 91 39.01 5.09 -1.63
N LYS A 92 38.97 3.89 -1.06
CA LYS A 92 40.15 3.18 -0.59
C LYS A 92 41.11 2.85 -1.74
N ALA A 93 40.61 2.31 -2.85
CA ALA A 93 41.42 2.01 -4.03
C ALA A 93 42.06 3.29 -4.62
N ASN A 94 41.33 4.40 -4.70
CA ASN A 94 41.88 5.68 -5.14
C ASN A 94 42.97 6.21 -4.20
N GLN A 95 42.79 6.09 -2.89
CA GLN A 95 43.82 6.48 -1.93
C GLN A 95 45.09 5.64 -2.10
N GLN A 96 44.95 4.32 -2.22
CA GLN A 96 46.08 3.42 -2.46
C GLN A 96 46.81 3.73 -3.78
N LEU A 97 46.07 4.05 -4.84
CA LEU A 97 46.65 4.47 -6.12
C LEU A 97 47.46 5.77 -5.98
N ARG A 98 46.94 6.75 -5.24
CA ARG A 98 47.66 8.02 -4.96
C ARG A 98 48.93 7.77 -4.16
N ASP A 99 48.84 6.98 -3.09
CA ASP A 99 49.98 6.63 -2.24
C ASP A 99 51.07 5.89 -3.05
N ASN A 100 50.67 4.95 -3.91
CA ASN A 100 51.59 4.24 -4.78
C ASN A 100 52.21 5.15 -5.84
N ASN A 101 51.46 6.11 -6.40
CA ASN A 101 52.01 7.10 -7.34
C ASN A 101 53.07 7.97 -6.68
N VAL A 102 52.84 8.40 -5.42
CA VAL A 102 53.81 9.16 -4.64
C VAL A 102 55.07 8.33 -4.41
N ALA A 103 54.94 7.09 -3.93
CA ALA A 103 56.08 6.22 -3.67
C ALA A 103 56.88 5.91 -4.95
N LEU A 104 56.22 5.68 -6.09
CA LEU A 104 56.90 5.49 -7.37
C LEU A 104 57.64 6.75 -7.84
N ARG A 105 57.07 7.94 -7.63
CA ARG A 105 57.74 9.21 -7.97
C ARG A 105 58.97 9.43 -7.08
N GLU A 106 58.88 9.13 -5.78
CA GLU A 106 60.01 9.21 -4.86
C GLU A 106 61.12 8.23 -5.21
N ALA A 107 60.78 6.96 -5.51
CA ALA A 107 61.75 5.94 -5.92
C ALA A 107 62.43 6.29 -7.26
N ASN A 108 61.67 6.78 -8.24
CA ASN A 108 62.22 7.28 -9.50
C ASN A 108 63.12 8.51 -9.30
N ALA A 109 62.77 9.44 -8.40
CA ALA A 109 63.59 10.60 -8.08
C ALA A 109 64.93 10.20 -7.42
N GLN A 110 64.95 9.09 -6.70
CA GLN A 110 66.17 8.50 -6.12
C GLN A 110 66.95 7.64 -7.12
N GLY A 111 66.43 7.44 -8.35
CA GLY A 111 67.04 6.58 -9.37
C GLY A 111 67.02 5.09 -9.02
N VAL A 112 66.25 4.69 -8.00
CA VAL A 112 66.13 3.30 -7.56
C VAL A 112 64.80 2.76 -8.05
N GLY A 113 64.82 1.98 -9.14
CA GLY A 113 63.65 1.22 -9.56
C GLY A 113 63.40 0.06 -8.59
N ASP A 114 62.48 0.24 -7.63
CA ASP A 114 62.11 -0.81 -6.67
C ASP A 114 61.01 -1.72 -7.26
N PRO A 115 61.30 -3.02 -7.54
CA PRO A 115 60.32 -3.97 -8.05
C PRO A 115 59.11 -4.18 -7.14
N HIS A 116 59.26 -4.00 -5.81
CA HIS A 116 58.14 -4.13 -4.87
C HIS A 116 57.14 -2.97 -4.99
N LEU A 117 57.60 -1.75 -5.29
CA LEU A 117 56.72 -0.61 -5.55
C LEU A 117 55.95 -0.75 -6.86
N ILE A 118 56.58 -1.30 -7.89
CA ILE A 118 55.92 -1.63 -9.17
C ILE A 118 54.81 -2.65 -8.93
N ASN A 119 55.11 -3.75 -8.23
CA ASN A 119 54.10 -4.77 -7.90
C ASN A 119 52.96 -4.20 -7.06
N LYS A 120 53.25 -3.31 -6.10
CA LYS A 120 52.22 -2.67 -5.26
C LYS A 120 51.34 -1.71 -6.07
N ALA A 121 51.92 -0.95 -7.00
CA ALA A 121 51.19 -0.09 -7.92
C ALA A 121 50.29 -0.89 -8.86
N MET A 122 50.80 -1.98 -9.43
CA MET A 122 50.04 -2.90 -10.29
C MET A 122 48.87 -3.55 -9.52
N LEU A 123 49.06 -3.93 -8.26
CA LEU A 123 47.98 -4.45 -7.41
C LEU A 123 46.89 -3.39 -7.16
N ALA A 124 47.27 -2.15 -6.87
CA ALA A 124 46.30 -1.07 -6.70
C ALA A 124 45.56 -0.71 -8.00
N GLU A 125 46.23 -0.84 -9.16
CA GLU A 125 45.59 -0.68 -10.46
C GLU A 125 44.56 -1.78 -10.73
N ILE A 126 44.89 -3.04 -10.40
CA ILE A 126 43.93 -4.15 -10.48
C ILE A 126 42.76 -3.94 -9.52
N GLU A 127 43.01 -3.48 -8.29
CA GLU A 127 41.97 -3.14 -7.31
C GLU A 127 41.06 -2.01 -7.85
N GLY A 128 41.66 -0.96 -8.44
CA GLY A 128 40.93 0.14 -9.08
C GLY A 128 40.08 -0.30 -10.27
N LEU A 129 40.64 -1.14 -11.16
CA LEU A 129 39.90 -1.72 -12.29
C LEU A 129 38.74 -2.60 -11.83
N ARG A 130 38.93 -3.37 -10.75
CA ARG A 130 37.85 -4.17 -10.14
C ARG A 130 36.76 -3.29 -9.54
N ALA A 131 37.14 -2.22 -8.83
CA ALA A 131 36.19 -1.26 -8.28
C ALA A 131 35.39 -0.56 -9.40
N SER A 132 36.07 -0.10 -10.45
CA SER A 132 35.42 0.51 -11.63
C SER A 132 34.42 -0.45 -12.26
N ARG A 133 34.82 -1.70 -12.53
CA ARG A 133 33.91 -2.71 -13.10
C ARG A 133 32.73 -3.04 -12.18
N ALA A 134 32.92 -2.99 -10.86
CA ALA A 134 31.83 -3.18 -9.91
C ALA A 134 30.81 -2.04 -10.00
N THR A 135 31.29 -0.78 -10.06
CA THR A 135 30.46 0.40 -10.29
C THR A 135 29.71 0.32 -11.62
N ASP A 136 30.41 0.02 -12.73
CA ASP A 136 29.79 -0.12 -14.06
C ASP A 136 28.67 -1.17 -14.05
N ARG A 137 28.88 -2.28 -13.33
CA ARG A 137 27.86 -3.33 -13.19
C ARG A 137 26.69 -2.89 -12.32
N ALA A 138 26.93 -2.21 -11.22
CA ALA A 138 25.87 -1.67 -10.37
C ALA A 138 25.02 -0.64 -11.12
N GLU A 139 25.64 0.23 -11.92
CA GLU A 139 24.93 1.17 -12.80
C GLU A 139 24.09 0.43 -13.84
N ALA A 140 24.65 -0.59 -14.51
CA ALA A 140 23.92 -1.40 -15.47
C ALA A 140 22.72 -2.13 -14.84
N ASP A 141 22.87 -2.69 -13.64
CA ASP A 141 21.78 -3.34 -12.91
C ASP A 141 20.65 -2.35 -12.56
N VAL A 142 20.99 -1.10 -12.20
CA VAL A 142 20.00 -0.03 -11.97
C VAL A 142 19.27 0.33 -13.26
N ILE A 143 20.01 0.54 -14.36
CA ILE A 143 19.42 0.85 -15.68
C ILE A 143 18.48 -0.28 -16.13
N LEU A 144 18.91 -1.54 -16.02
CA LEU A 144 18.08 -2.70 -16.38
C LEU A 144 16.84 -2.79 -15.48
N SER A 145 16.97 -2.51 -14.19
CA SER A 145 15.84 -2.47 -13.26
C SER A 145 14.82 -1.38 -13.62
N GLU A 146 15.27 -0.19 -14.03
CA GLU A 146 14.36 0.89 -14.44
C GLU A 146 13.73 0.60 -15.82
N LEU A 147 14.50 0.06 -16.77
CA LEU A 147 13.96 -0.36 -18.07
C LEU A 147 12.92 -1.48 -17.91
N GLY A 148 13.16 -2.44 -17.02
CA GLY A 148 12.21 -3.50 -16.70
C GLY A 148 10.88 -2.94 -16.19
N LYS A 149 10.92 -1.98 -15.26
CA LYS A 149 9.71 -1.29 -14.76
C LYS A 149 8.97 -0.54 -15.86
N VAL A 150 9.69 0.13 -16.78
CA VAL A 150 9.07 0.84 -17.91
C VAL A 150 8.37 -0.15 -18.85
N LEU A 151 8.98 -1.32 -19.10
CA LEU A 151 8.37 -2.39 -19.90
C LEU A 151 7.12 -2.97 -19.22
N GLU A 152 7.20 -3.28 -17.93
CA GLU A 152 6.05 -3.78 -17.16
C GLU A 152 4.91 -2.74 -17.10
N ALA A 153 5.25 -1.44 -16.99
CA ALA A 153 4.27 -0.36 -17.05
C ALA A 153 3.61 -0.25 -18.44
N SER A 154 4.36 -0.43 -19.52
CA SER A 154 3.79 -0.43 -20.88
C SER A 154 2.91 -1.66 -21.17
N ASP A 155 3.26 -2.83 -20.64
CA ASP A 155 2.43 -4.04 -20.78
C ASP A 155 1.13 -3.91 -19.96
N GLY A 156 1.18 -3.29 -18.78
CA GLY A 156 -0.01 -2.99 -17.97
C GLY A 156 -0.92 -1.88 -18.53
N GLU A 157 -0.38 -0.95 -19.32
CA GLU A 157 -1.16 0.05 -20.06
C GLU A 157 -1.95 -0.57 -21.23
N ASP A 158 -1.47 -1.67 -21.82
CA ASP A 158 -2.20 -2.39 -22.89
C ASP A 158 -3.33 -3.27 -22.31
N GLU A 159 -3.15 -3.90 -21.14
CA GLU A 159 -4.22 -4.68 -20.47
C GLU A 159 -5.35 -3.80 -19.91
N THR A 160 -5.03 -2.61 -19.40
CA THR A 160 -6.05 -1.65 -18.92
C THR A 160 -6.87 -1.03 -20.06
N ARG A 161 -6.30 -0.93 -21.26
CA ARG A 161 -6.99 -0.43 -22.46
C ARG A 161 -7.92 -1.45 -23.11
N THR A 162 -7.66 -2.75 -22.95
CA THR A 162 -8.50 -3.82 -23.49
C THR A 162 -9.68 -4.17 -22.59
N GLU A 163 -9.66 -3.82 -21.30
CA GLU A 163 -10.81 -4.01 -20.39
C GLU A 163 -11.84 -2.86 -20.45
N GLU A 164 -11.46 -1.67 -20.96
CA GLU A 164 -12.36 -0.51 -21.12
C GLU A 164 -13.03 -0.38 -22.51
N ALA A 165 -12.86 -1.35 -23.41
CA ALA A 165 -13.46 -1.40 -24.76
C ALA A 165 -14.47 -2.54 -24.94
#